data_AF-A0A2N2MV97-F1
#
_entry.id   AF-A0A2N2MV97-F1
#
_cell.length_a   1.000
_cell.length_b   1.000
_cell.length_c   1.000
_cell.angle_alpha   90.00
_cell.angle_beta   90.00
_cell.angle_gamma   90.00
#
_symmetry.space_group_name_H-M   'P 1'
#
loop_
_entity.id
_entity.type
_entity.pdbx_description
1 polymer ?
#
loop_
_entity_poly.entity_id
_entity_poly.type
_entity_poly.pdbx_seq_one_letter_code
_entity_poly.pdbx_strand_id
1 'polypeptide(L)'
;MHSQEFIYVRCFYDKLIGKERSPTGAFFGGELRTIEWLPEKNQVSMIDQRRLPRRFVYLHCHTLDEMVEAIRSMAIRGAPALAVAGAYGMVLAARKATLGNVRNQSKQAADLLIASRPTAINLAWGVNRMLKIVNDESISDGDIAASLLTEAHAMAEEDILVNRKLAENGASLINDGDTIIHHCNTGSLAVVDWGTALGAIRYAHEQGKHIHLLVDETRPRLQGSRLTAWECEQYGIPYEIITDNAAGYFLRSGKI
;
A
#
# COMPACT_ATOMS: atom_id res chain seq x y z
N MET A 1 29.97 10.39 24.59
CA MET A 1 30.43 9.07 24.09
C MET A 1 29.33 8.30 23.31
N HIS A 2 28.27 8.96 22.84
CA HIS A 2 27.10 8.32 22.21
C HIS A 2 26.92 8.64 20.71
N SER A 3 27.90 9.24 20.03
CA SER A 3 27.76 9.61 18.60
C SER A 3 28.38 8.60 17.62
N GLN A 4 29.14 7.61 18.10
CA GLN A 4 29.86 6.67 17.21
C GLN A 4 29.08 5.39 16.88
N GLU A 5 28.16 4.93 17.74
CA GLU A 5 27.32 3.75 17.44
C GLU A 5 26.23 4.06 16.40
N PHE A 6 25.69 5.29 16.38
CA PHE A 6 24.65 5.71 15.44
C PHE A 6 25.16 5.82 13.99
N ILE A 7 26.45 6.10 13.80
CA ILE A 7 27.08 6.11 12.47
C ILE A 7 27.11 4.70 11.86
N TYR A 8 27.21 3.66 12.70
CA TYR A 8 27.31 2.28 12.23
C TYR A 8 26.00 1.76 11.62
N VAL A 9 24.83 2.09 12.19
CA VAL A 9 23.52 1.65 11.66
C VAL A 9 23.20 2.35 10.33
N ARG A 10 23.44 3.67 10.26
CA ARG A 10 23.25 4.46 9.03
C ARG A 10 24.17 4.01 7.90
N CYS A 11 25.43 3.67 8.22
CA CYS A 11 26.40 3.19 7.25
C CYS A 11 26.13 1.74 6.78
N PHE A 12 25.49 0.91 7.61
CA PHE A 12 25.10 -0.45 7.23
C PHE A 12 23.89 -0.46 6.28
N TYR A 13 22.91 0.43 6.51
CA TYR A 13 21.75 0.58 5.63
C TYR A 13 22.15 1.16 4.26
N ASP A 14 23.00 2.20 4.25
CA ASP A 14 23.54 2.81 3.03
C ASP A 14 24.36 1.83 2.16
N LYS A 15 25.05 0.86 2.79
CA LYS A 15 25.83 -0.18 2.08
C LYS A 15 24.96 -1.32 1.54
N LEU A 16 23.79 -1.57 2.15
CA LEU A 16 22.87 -2.65 1.73
C LEU A 16 21.98 -2.27 0.54
N ILE A 17 21.77 -0.98 0.30
CA ILE A 17 20.85 -0.46 -0.74
C ILE A 17 21.51 -0.16 -2.09
N GLY A 18 22.83 -0.33 -2.24
CA GLY A 18 23.52 -0.15 -3.53
C GLY A 18 23.14 1.17 -4.20
N LYS A 19 23.65 2.30 -3.69
CA LYS A 19 23.36 3.65 -4.18
C LYS A 19 23.59 3.80 -5.70
N GLU A 20 22.56 3.52 -6.49
CA GLU A 20 22.14 4.41 -7.57
C GLU A 20 21.20 5.42 -6.94
N ARG A 21 21.73 6.58 -6.57
CA ARG A 21 20.91 7.73 -6.21
C ARG A 21 19.99 8.02 -7.40
N SER A 22 18.68 7.96 -7.20
CA SER A 22 17.75 8.71 -8.04
C SER A 22 18.23 10.17 -8.01
N PRO A 23 18.68 10.73 -9.14
CA PRO A 23 19.17 12.09 -9.17
C PRO A 23 17.96 13.01 -9.03
N THR A 24 18.02 13.90 -8.05
CA THR A 24 17.09 15.02 -7.84
C THR A 24 15.68 14.65 -7.37
N GLY A 25 15.20 15.44 -6.39
CA GLY A 25 13.86 15.33 -5.86
C GLY A 25 12.78 15.70 -6.87
N ALA A 26 11.55 15.50 -6.42
CA ALA A 26 10.30 15.56 -7.18
C ALA A 26 10.09 14.35 -8.10
N PHE A 27 9.18 13.48 -7.67
CA PHE A 27 8.39 12.63 -8.55
C PHE A 27 7.66 13.54 -9.55
N PHE A 28 8.30 13.84 -10.68
CA PHE A 28 7.74 14.70 -11.72
C PHE A 28 6.62 13.95 -12.46
N GLY A 29 5.38 14.39 -12.26
CA GLY A 29 4.34 14.38 -13.29
C GLY A 29 3.23 13.32 -13.21
N GLY A 30 3.28 12.37 -12.26
CA GLY A 30 2.19 11.42 -12.03
C GLY A 30 2.12 11.02 -10.55
N GLU A 31 0.90 10.92 -10.01
CA GLU A 31 0.67 10.37 -8.67
C GLU A 31 1.14 8.90 -8.66
N LEU A 32 2.10 8.56 -7.78
CA LEU A 32 2.66 7.22 -7.71
C LEU A 32 1.68 6.27 -7.01
N ARG A 33 0.85 5.59 -7.80
CA ARG A 33 -0.08 4.60 -7.27
C ARG A 33 0.60 3.27 -6.98
N THR A 34 0.28 2.68 -5.83
CA THR A 34 0.72 1.32 -5.45
C THR A 34 0.14 0.25 -6.37
N ILE A 35 -1.07 0.48 -6.86
CA ILE A 35 -1.82 -0.40 -7.76
C ILE A 35 -2.66 0.43 -8.73
N GLU A 36 -2.63 0.06 -9.99
CA GLU A 36 -3.43 0.69 -11.05
C GLU A 36 -3.79 -0.32 -12.15
N TRP A 37 -4.80 0.02 -12.94
CA TRP A 37 -5.13 -0.71 -14.15
C TRP A 37 -4.44 -0.06 -15.35
N LEU A 38 -3.86 -0.88 -16.22
CA LEU A 38 -3.26 -0.46 -17.47
C LEU A 38 -4.20 -0.81 -18.64
N PRO A 39 -4.99 0.16 -19.14
CA PRO A 39 -6.05 -0.10 -20.12
C PRO A 39 -5.52 -0.65 -21.45
N GLU A 40 -4.35 -0.19 -21.89
CA GLU A 40 -3.74 -0.59 -23.16
C GLU A 40 -3.33 -2.06 -23.21
N LYS A 41 -3.10 -2.68 -22.04
CA LYS A 41 -2.73 -4.09 -21.88
C LYS A 41 -3.80 -4.93 -21.18
N ASN A 42 -4.87 -4.31 -20.69
CA ASN A 42 -5.91 -4.95 -19.88
C ASN A 42 -5.33 -5.76 -18.72
N GLN A 43 -4.40 -5.16 -17.99
CA GLN A 43 -3.67 -5.79 -16.89
C GLN A 43 -3.65 -4.86 -15.67
N VAL A 44 -3.33 -5.43 -14.52
CA VAL A 44 -3.06 -4.67 -13.29
C VAL A 44 -1.57 -4.46 -13.16
N SER A 45 -1.13 -3.24 -12.88
CA SER A 45 0.23 -2.91 -12.48
C SER A 45 0.27 -2.62 -10.99
N MET A 46 1.26 -3.14 -10.26
CA MET A 46 1.44 -2.84 -8.85
C MET A 46 2.92 -2.85 -8.47
N ILE A 47 3.30 -2.09 -7.44
CA ILE A 47 4.66 -2.11 -6.91
C ILE A 47 4.90 -3.47 -6.24
N ASP A 48 5.97 -4.20 -6.62
CA ASP A 48 6.35 -5.44 -5.92
C ASP A 48 7.05 -5.11 -4.59
N GLN A 49 6.26 -5.00 -3.53
CA GLN A 49 6.73 -4.61 -2.21
C GLN A 49 7.73 -5.61 -1.60
N ARG A 50 7.80 -6.84 -2.12
CA ARG A 50 8.79 -7.84 -1.67
C ARG A 50 10.21 -7.45 -2.07
N ARG A 51 10.37 -6.63 -3.10
CA ARG A 51 11.68 -6.22 -3.65
C ARG A 51 12.24 -4.97 -2.97
N LEU A 52 11.38 -4.21 -2.29
CA LEU A 52 11.79 -3.07 -1.48
C LEU A 52 12.54 -3.51 -0.21
N PRO A 53 13.54 -2.72 0.25
CA PRO A 53 13.97 -1.43 -0.30
C PRO A 53 15.01 -1.54 -1.43
N ARG A 54 15.49 -2.75 -1.75
CA ARG A 54 16.63 -2.93 -2.67
C ARG A 54 16.34 -2.59 -4.11
N ARG A 55 15.10 -2.82 -4.57
CA ARG A 55 14.72 -2.58 -5.95
C ARG A 55 13.26 -2.14 -6.04
N PHE A 56 13.05 -1.02 -6.71
CA PHE A 56 11.74 -0.53 -7.09
C PHE A 56 11.37 -1.10 -8.46
N VAL A 57 10.36 -1.98 -8.51
CA VAL A 57 9.87 -2.61 -9.74
C VAL A 57 8.36 -2.83 -9.67
N TYR A 58 7.72 -2.80 -10.84
CA TYR A 58 6.33 -3.17 -11.00
C TYR A 58 6.18 -4.68 -11.27
N LEU A 59 5.16 -5.28 -10.68
CA LEU A 59 4.59 -6.57 -11.02
C LEU A 59 3.32 -6.33 -11.85
N HIS A 60 3.16 -7.10 -12.92
CA HIS A 60 1.98 -7.01 -13.79
C HIS A 60 1.17 -8.30 -13.72
N CYS A 61 -0.13 -8.20 -13.48
CA CYS A 61 -1.06 -9.32 -13.40
C CYS A 61 -2.10 -9.24 -14.53
N HIS A 62 -2.20 -10.31 -15.33
CA HIS A 62 -3.13 -10.46 -16.45
C HIS A 62 -4.21 -11.52 -16.18
N THR A 63 -4.05 -12.31 -15.11
CA THR A 63 -4.94 -13.42 -14.74
C THR A 63 -5.35 -13.33 -13.28
N LEU A 64 -6.45 -14.01 -12.95
CA LEU A 64 -6.88 -14.21 -11.57
C LEU A 64 -5.79 -14.90 -10.74
N ASP A 65 -5.14 -15.94 -11.28
CA ASP A 65 -4.12 -16.71 -10.56
C ASP A 65 -2.90 -15.86 -10.19
N GLU A 66 -2.44 -15.01 -11.11
CA GLU A 66 -1.36 -14.05 -10.82
C GLU A 66 -1.77 -13.06 -9.74
N MET A 67 -3.01 -12.56 -9.73
CA MET A 67 -3.50 -11.68 -8.68
C MET A 67 -3.58 -12.39 -7.32
N VAL A 68 -4.12 -13.61 -7.29
CA VAL A 68 -4.18 -14.45 -6.08
C VAL A 68 -2.77 -14.69 -5.53
N GLU A 69 -1.79 -14.97 -6.39
CA GLU A 69 -0.40 -15.17 -5.97
C GLU A 69 0.28 -13.87 -5.52
N ALA A 70 0.00 -12.74 -6.18
CA ALA A 70 0.49 -11.42 -5.75
C ALA A 70 -0.01 -11.08 -4.33
N ILE A 71 -1.28 -11.34 -4.05
CA ILE A 71 -1.88 -11.16 -2.72
C ILE A 71 -1.26 -12.13 -1.70
N ARG A 72 -1.24 -13.44 -2.01
CA ARG A 72 -0.76 -14.51 -1.12
C ARG A 72 0.72 -14.33 -0.75
N SER A 73 1.57 -14.06 -1.73
CA SER A 73 3.01 -13.85 -1.52
C SER A 73 3.35 -12.50 -0.89
N MET A 74 2.34 -11.64 -0.68
CA MET A 74 2.50 -10.26 -0.21
C MET A 74 3.34 -9.39 -1.14
N ALA A 75 3.28 -9.64 -2.46
CA ALA A 75 3.76 -8.68 -3.47
C ALA A 75 3.01 -7.35 -3.34
N ILE A 76 1.71 -7.45 -3.06
CA ILE A 76 0.86 -6.35 -2.61
C ILE A 76 0.32 -6.63 -1.20
N ARG A 77 0.28 -5.58 -0.38
CA ARG A 77 -0.25 -5.68 0.98
C ARG A 77 -0.73 -4.30 1.47
N GLY A 78 -1.34 -4.32 2.65
CA GLY A 78 -1.99 -3.13 3.22
C GLY A 78 -3.50 -3.23 3.00
N ALA A 79 -4.27 -2.88 4.02
CA ALA A 79 -5.70 -3.17 4.04
C ALA A 79 -6.43 -2.54 2.84
N PRO A 80 -6.29 -1.23 2.57
CA PRO A 80 -6.96 -0.63 1.43
C PRO A 80 -6.41 -1.08 0.07
N ALA A 81 -5.09 -1.23 -0.09
CA ALA A 81 -4.50 -1.77 -1.32
C ALA A 81 -5.03 -3.18 -1.66
N LEU A 82 -5.25 -4.02 -0.64
CA LEU A 82 -5.83 -5.35 -0.82
C LEU A 82 -7.31 -5.31 -1.24
N ALA A 83 -8.09 -4.34 -0.80
CA ALA A 83 -9.48 -4.19 -1.25
C ALA A 83 -9.54 -3.93 -2.76
N VAL A 84 -8.70 -3.02 -3.26
CA VAL A 84 -8.61 -2.67 -4.68
C VAL A 84 -7.97 -3.79 -5.51
N ALA A 85 -6.97 -4.49 -4.96
CA ALA A 85 -6.39 -5.67 -5.61
C ALA A 85 -7.43 -6.79 -5.80
N GLY A 86 -8.26 -7.06 -4.79
CA GLY A 86 -9.39 -7.98 -4.90
C GLY A 86 -10.40 -7.54 -5.97
N ALA A 87 -10.72 -6.25 -6.02
CA ALA A 87 -11.63 -5.70 -7.01
C ALA A 87 -11.11 -5.89 -8.45
N TYR A 88 -9.85 -5.54 -8.72
CA TYR A 88 -9.26 -5.80 -10.03
C TYR A 88 -9.08 -7.30 -10.32
N GLY A 89 -8.86 -8.14 -9.32
CA GLY A 89 -8.87 -9.60 -9.48
C GLY A 89 -10.20 -10.13 -10.01
N MET A 90 -11.32 -9.60 -9.49
CA MET A 90 -12.67 -9.90 -10.01
C MET A 90 -12.84 -9.47 -11.46
N VAL A 91 -12.31 -8.30 -11.84
CA VAL A 91 -12.32 -7.82 -13.23
C VAL A 91 -11.54 -8.77 -14.15
N LEU A 92 -10.33 -9.17 -13.75
CA LEU A 92 -9.51 -10.12 -14.53
C LEU A 92 -10.23 -11.45 -14.76
N ALA A 93 -10.95 -11.95 -13.75
CA ALA A 93 -11.76 -13.16 -13.87
C ALA A 93 -12.96 -12.98 -14.82
N ALA A 94 -13.75 -11.93 -14.61
CA ALA A 94 -14.95 -11.67 -15.42
C ALA A 94 -14.62 -11.47 -16.91
N ARG A 95 -13.51 -10.79 -17.23
CA ARG A 95 -13.08 -10.56 -18.62
C ARG A 95 -12.62 -11.83 -19.33
N LYS A 96 -12.14 -12.83 -18.59
CA LYS A 96 -11.74 -14.14 -19.14
C LYS A 96 -12.84 -15.19 -19.02
N ALA A 97 -14.02 -14.78 -18.54
CA ALA A 97 -15.09 -15.71 -18.31
C ALA A 97 -15.69 -16.26 -19.61
N THR A 98 -16.18 -17.50 -19.55
CA THR A 98 -16.90 -18.12 -20.67
C THR A 98 -18.26 -17.45 -20.85
N LEU A 99 -18.66 -17.22 -22.11
CA LEU A 99 -19.99 -16.70 -22.46
C LEU A 99 -21.10 -17.50 -21.75
N GLY A 100 -22.03 -16.79 -21.12
CA GLY A 100 -23.14 -17.37 -20.35
C GLY A 100 -22.77 -17.94 -18.97
N ASN A 101 -21.53 -17.78 -18.50
CA ASN A 101 -21.09 -18.31 -17.20
C ASN A 101 -20.32 -17.29 -16.34
N VAL A 102 -20.33 -16.01 -16.75
CA VAL A 102 -19.57 -14.92 -16.10
C VAL A 102 -19.92 -14.76 -14.62
N ARG A 103 -21.19 -14.92 -14.24
CA ARG A 103 -21.60 -14.78 -12.83
C ARG A 103 -21.03 -15.88 -11.94
N ASN A 104 -21.15 -17.14 -12.36
CA ASN A 104 -20.63 -18.26 -11.57
C ASN A 104 -19.10 -18.21 -11.50
N GLN A 105 -18.41 -17.92 -12.60
CA GLN A 105 -16.96 -17.82 -12.60
C GLN A 105 -16.47 -16.61 -11.78
N SER A 106 -17.21 -15.51 -11.76
CA SER A 106 -16.91 -14.37 -10.88
C SER A 106 -17.12 -14.74 -9.40
N LYS A 107 -18.15 -15.52 -9.05
CA LYS A 107 -18.36 -16.04 -7.69
C LYS A 107 -17.22 -16.96 -7.24
N GLN A 108 -16.79 -17.88 -8.11
CA GLN A 108 -15.62 -18.73 -7.84
C GLN A 108 -14.34 -17.90 -7.66
N ALA A 109 -14.16 -16.85 -8.47
CA ALA A 109 -13.04 -15.94 -8.33
C ALA A 109 -13.05 -15.21 -6.98
N ALA A 110 -14.23 -14.78 -6.52
CA ALA A 110 -14.39 -14.17 -5.20
C ALA A 110 -13.92 -15.09 -4.08
N ASP A 111 -14.33 -16.37 -4.12
CA ASP A 111 -13.92 -17.37 -3.13
C ASP A 111 -12.40 -17.56 -3.12
N LEU A 112 -11.77 -17.67 -4.30
CA LEU A 112 -10.32 -17.82 -4.44
C LEU A 112 -9.55 -16.60 -3.91
N LEU A 113 -10.03 -15.39 -4.23
CA LEU A 113 -9.41 -14.15 -3.75
C LEU A 113 -9.50 -14.05 -2.23
N ILE A 114 -10.68 -14.27 -1.64
CA ILE A 114 -10.87 -14.22 -0.18
C ILE A 114 -10.02 -15.28 0.52
N ALA A 115 -9.99 -16.51 -0.01
CA ALA A 115 -9.21 -17.61 0.55
C ALA A 115 -7.70 -17.40 0.45
N SER A 116 -7.22 -16.52 -0.45
CA SER A 116 -5.78 -16.25 -0.60
C SER A 116 -5.15 -15.71 0.70
N ARG A 117 -5.90 -14.91 1.46
CA ARG A 117 -5.52 -14.34 2.77
C ARG A 117 -6.76 -14.12 3.65
N PRO A 118 -7.27 -15.15 4.34
CA PRO A 118 -8.56 -15.11 5.04
C PRO A 118 -8.68 -14.06 6.15
N THR A 119 -7.56 -13.63 6.75
CA THR A 119 -7.55 -12.59 7.79
C THR A 119 -7.56 -11.17 7.24
N ALA A 120 -7.42 -10.98 5.93
CA ALA A 120 -7.45 -9.67 5.28
C ALA A 120 -8.91 -9.22 5.07
N ILE A 121 -9.53 -8.68 6.12
CA ILE A 121 -10.94 -8.29 6.10
C ILE A 121 -11.25 -7.30 4.97
N ASN A 122 -10.36 -6.35 4.67
CA ASN A 122 -10.54 -5.39 3.58
C ASN A 122 -10.50 -6.03 2.19
N LEU A 123 -9.77 -7.14 2.00
CA LEU A 123 -9.84 -7.92 0.77
C LEU A 123 -11.25 -8.49 0.59
N ALA A 124 -11.78 -9.12 1.64
CA ALA A 124 -13.14 -9.65 1.62
C ALA A 124 -14.19 -8.55 1.44
N TRP A 125 -14.03 -7.40 2.10
CA TRP A 125 -14.90 -6.24 1.90
C TRP A 125 -14.91 -5.77 0.43
N GLY A 126 -13.73 -5.62 -0.18
CA GLY A 126 -13.61 -5.19 -1.57
C GLY A 126 -14.24 -6.19 -2.54
N VAL A 127 -13.93 -7.48 -2.38
CA VAL A 127 -14.52 -8.55 -3.18
C VAL A 127 -16.04 -8.63 -3.00
N ASN A 128 -16.55 -8.50 -1.77
CA ASN A 128 -17.99 -8.52 -1.49
C ASN A 128 -18.72 -7.31 -2.08
N ARG A 129 -18.06 -6.15 -2.18
CA ARG A 129 -18.59 -4.98 -2.90
C ARG A 129 -18.77 -5.30 -4.39
N MET A 130 -17.79 -5.94 -5.00
CA MET A 130 -17.88 -6.41 -6.40
C MET A 130 -18.96 -7.46 -6.61
N LEU A 131 -19.16 -8.37 -5.66
CA LEU A 131 -20.22 -9.39 -5.74
C LEU A 131 -21.63 -8.80 -5.81
N LYS A 132 -21.85 -7.58 -5.31
CA LYS A 132 -23.15 -6.89 -5.47
C LYS A 132 -23.48 -6.68 -6.95
N ILE A 133 -22.50 -6.28 -7.75
CA ILE A 133 -22.63 -6.12 -9.21
C ILE A 133 -22.87 -7.47 -9.88
N VAL A 134 -22.11 -8.50 -9.48
CA VAL A 134 -22.25 -9.86 -10.01
C VAL A 134 -23.63 -10.46 -9.72
N ASN A 135 -24.27 -10.07 -8.61
CA ASN A 135 -25.58 -10.56 -8.19
C ASN A 135 -26.74 -9.66 -8.66
N ASP A 136 -26.46 -8.52 -9.28
CA ASP A 136 -27.50 -7.63 -9.80
C ASP A 136 -28.04 -8.18 -11.12
N GLU A 137 -29.28 -8.65 -11.11
CA GLU A 137 -29.97 -9.22 -12.27
C GLU A 137 -30.32 -8.16 -13.34
N SER A 138 -30.29 -6.87 -12.99
CA SER A 138 -30.53 -5.78 -13.95
C SER A 138 -29.35 -5.54 -14.90
N ILE A 139 -28.14 -5.98 -14.52
CA ILE A 139 -26.93 -5.86 -15.34
C ILE A 139 -26.86 -7.08 -16.25
N SER A 140 -26.71 -6.90 -17.57
CA SER A 140 -26.57 -8.03 -18.48
C SER A 140 -25.23 -8.75 -18.29
N ASP A 141 -25.17 -10.06 -18.57
CA ASP A 141 -23.92 -10.83 -18.48
C ASP A 141 -22.79 -10.24 -19.35
N GLY A 142 -23.13 -9.60 -20.48
CA GLY A 142 -22.16 -8.92 -21.35
C GLY A 142 -21.54 -7.68 -20.73
N ASP A 143 -22.25 -7.02 -19.80
CA ASP A 143 -21.84 -5.76 -19.19
C ASP A 143 -21.09 -5.95 -17.86
N ILE A 144 -21.20 -7.11 -17.22
CA ILE A 144 -20.62 -7.37 -15.88
C ILE A 144 -19.15 -7.00 -15.80
N ALA A 145 -18.33 -7.41 -16.78
CA ALA A 145 -16.90 -7.12 -16.74
C ALA A 145 -16.59 -5.62 -16.82
N ALA A 146 -17.39 -4.85 -17.57
CA ALA A 146 -17.25 -3.41 -17.67
C ALA A 146 -17.74 -2.71 -16.40
N SER A 147 -18.89 -3.11 -15.85
CA SER A 147 -19.41 -2.61 -14.57
C SER A 147 -18.44 -2.86 -13.42
N LEU A 148 -17.82 -4.04 -13.37
CA LEU A 148 -16.80 -4.36 -12.37
C LEU A 148 -15.57 -3.47 -12.52
N LEU A 149 -15.11 -3.19 -13.74
CA LEU A 149 -13.95 -2.32 -13.96
C LEU A 149 -14.24 -0.89 -13.49
N THR A 150 -15.41 -0.35 -13.83
CA THR A 150 -15.87 0.96 -13.36
C THR A 150 -15.89 1.03 -11.84
N GLU A 151 -16.41 0.00 -11.16
CA GLU A 151 -16.45 -0.05 -9.70
C GLU A 151 -15.05 -0.17 -9.07
N ALA A 152 -14.17 -0.96 -9.66
CA ALA A 152 -12.79 -1.08 -9.20
C ALA A 152 -12.04 0.27 -9.28
N HIS A 153 -12.27 1.04 -10.34
CA HIS A 153 -11.77 2.42 -10.44
C HIS A 153 -12.38 3.33 -9.37
N ALA A 154 -13.70 3.29 -9.18
CA ALA A 154 -14.36 4.07 -8.15
C ALA A 154 -13.79 3.78 -6.76
N MET A 155 -13.60 2.50 -6.43
CA MET A 155 -12.95 2.08 -5.17
C MET A 155 -11.53 2.64 -5.03
N ALA A 156 -10.75 2.68 -6.12
CA ALA A 156 -9.40 3.19 -6.10
C ALA A 156 -9.36 4.72 -5.87
N GLU A 157 -10.23 5.47 -6.55
CA GLU A 157 -10.34 6.93 -6.34
C GLU A 157 -10.89 7.28 -4.96
N GLU A 158 -11.90 6.55 -4.47
CA GLU A 158 -12.44 6.71 -3.13
C GLU A 158 -11.35 6.53 -2.07
N ASP A 159 -10.49 5.51 -2.21
CA ASP A 159 -9.37 5.29 -1.29
C ASP A 159 -8.42 6.49 -1.24
N ILE A 160 -8.03 7.04 -2.40
CA ILE A 160 -7.15 8.22 -2.48
C ILE A 160 -7.78 9.42 -1.78
N LEU A 161 -9.06 9.70 -2.07
CA LEU A 161 -9.79 10.82 -1.48
C LEU A 161 -9.91 10.67 0.04
N VAL A 162 -10.27 9.49 0.52
CA VAL A 162 -10.39 9.19 1.95
C VAL A 162 -9.05 9.34 2.66
N ASN A 163 -7.98 8.78 2.10
CA ASN A 163 -6.65 8.82 2.72
C ASN A 163 -6.07 10.24 2.74
N ARG A 164 -6.28 11.03 1.68
CA ARG A 164 -5.88 12.44 1.67
C ARG A 164 -6.61 13.24 2.73
N LYS A 165 -7.92 13.04 2.88
CA LYS A 165 -8.70 13.73 3.93
C LYS A 165 -8.32 13.28 5.34
N LEU A 166 -8.09 11.98 5.53
CA LEU A 166 -7.61 11.41 6.78
C LEU A 166 -6.26 12.02 7.16
N ALA A 167 -5.34 12.13 6.20
CA ALA A 167 -4.03 12.71 6.42
C ALA A 167 -4.08 14.20 6.77
N GLU A 168 -4.90 14.99 6.07
CA GLU A 168 -5.12 16.40 6.41
C GLU A 168 -5.63 16.56 7.85
N ASN A 169 -6.65 15.79 8.22
CA ASN A 169 -7.20 15.82 9.57
C ASN A 169 -6.18 15.33 10.61
N GLY A 170 -5.43 14.26 10.32
CA GLY A 170 -4.41 13.72 11.21
C GLY A 170 -3.22 14.67 11.42
N ALA A 171 -2.80 15.37 10.37
CA ALA A 171 -1.71 16.35 10.44
C ALA A 171 -2.04 17.54 11.36
N SER A 172 -3.33 17.84 11.58
CA SER A 172 -3.75 18.88 12.53
C SER A 172 -3.46 18.52 14.00
N LEU A 173 -3.25 17.24 14.30
CA LEU A 173 -2.92 16.74 15.63
C LEU A 173 -1.40 16.68 15.89
N ILE A 174 -0.58 16.92 14.87
CA ILE A 174 0.87 16.91 14.94
C ILE A 174 1.36 18.34 15.10
N ASN A 175 2.16 18.63 16.11
CA ASN A 175 2.78 19.94 16.32
C ASN A 175 4.16 20.01 15.65
N ASP A 176 4.63 21.24 15.42
CA ASP A 176 6.01 21.47 15.00
C ASP A 176 6.97 21.05 16.12
N GLY A 177 8.02 20.29 15.79
CA GLY A 177 8.98 19.75 16.75
C GLY A 177 8.64 18.35 17.30
N ASP A 178 7.48 17.78 16.97
CA ASP A 178 7.07 16.48 17.50
C ASP A 178 8.00 15.34 17.05
N THR A 179 8.27 14.42 17.98
CA THR A 179 8.86 13.11 17.67
C THR A 179 7.76 12.06 17.74
N ILE A 180 7.58 11.29 16.66
CA ILE A 180 6.44 10.37 16.52
C ILE A 180 6.98 8.93 16.42
N ILE A 181 6.42 7.99 17.19
CA ILE A 181 6.62 6.56 16.93
C ILE A 181 5.62 6.08 15.87
N HIS A 182 6.12 5.33 14.89
CA HIS A 182 5.31 4.69 13.86
C HIS A 182 5.58 3.18 13.79
N HIS A 183 4.51 2.39 13.69
CA HIS A 183 4.57 0.93 13.63
C HIS A 183 4.02 0.38 12.31
N CYS A 184 4.66 -0.66 11.79
CA CYS A 184 4.34 -1.30 10.51
C CYS A 184 4.52 -0.37 9.31
N ASN A 185 3.67 -0.50 8.30
CA ASN A 185 3.65 0.36 7.12
C ASN A 185 2.22 0.75 6.80
N THR A 186 1.99 2.06 6.79
CA THR A 186 0.70 2.70 6.54
C THR A 186 0.84 3.93 5.63
N GLY A 187 1.90 3.93 4.81
CA GLY A 187 2.10 4.93 3.76
C GLY A 187 1.35 4.61 2.49
N SER A 188 1.73 5.29 1.41
CA SER A 188 1.22 5.09 0.05
C SER A 188 1.25 3.62 -0.35
N LEU A 189 2.32 2.89 0.02
CA LEU A 189 2.50 1.46 -0.28
C LEU A 189 1.43 0.56 0.35
N ALA A 190 0.75 0.99 1.41
CA ALA A 190 -0.28 0.19 2.07
C ALA A 190 -1.70 0.44 1.54
N VAL A 191 -1.86 1.40 0.64
CA VAL A 191 -3.13 1.89 0.10
C VAL A 191 -3.00 2.07 -1.42
N VAL A 192 -3.94 2.71 -2.10
CA VAL A 192 -3.76 3.09 -3.52
C VAL A 192 -2.76 4.23 -3.64
N ASP A 193 -2.96 5.31 -2.88
CA ASP A 193 -1.99 6.40 -2.70
C ASP A 193 -2.21 7.15 -1.38
N TRP A 194 -1.25 8.02 -1.06
CA TRP A 194 -1.15 8.93 0.09
C TRP A 194 -0.79 8.25 1.42
N GLY A 195 -1.53 7.21 1.80
CA GLY A 195 -1.38 6.51 3.07
C GLY A 195 -2.30 7.05 4.18
N THR A 196 -2.34 6.32 5.30
CA THR A 196 -3.15 6.68 6.46
C THR A 196 -2.32 7.39 7.53
N ALA A 197 -1.78 6.68 8.52
CA ALA A 197 -1.00 7.31 9.58
C ALA A 197 0.31 7.93 9.06
N LEU A 198 1.04 7.21 8.19
CA LEU A 198 2.21 7.80 7.53
C LEU A 198 1.81 8.90 6.54
N GLY A 199 0.60 8.83 5.96
CA GLY A 199 0.04 9.91 5.14
C GLY A 199 -0.16 11.20 5.94
N ALA A 200 -0.65 11.11 7.19
CA ALA A 200 -0.77 12.27 8.09
C ALA A 200 0.60 12.87 8.45
N ILE A 201 1.59 12.01 8.75
CA ILE A 201 2.97 12.41 9.01
C ILE A 201 3.57 13.11 7.79
N ARG A 202 3.39 12.52 6.60
CA ARG A 202 3.81 13.12 5.33
C ARG A 202 3.16 14.48 5.10
N TYR A 203 1.85 14.58 5.30
CA TYR A 203 1.12 15.84 5.14
C TYR A 203 1.64 16.93 6.12
N ALA A 204 1.87 16.58 7.38
CA ALA A 204 2.48 17.49 8.37
C ALA A 204 3.89 17.95 7.96
N HIS A 205 4.71 17.04 7.42
CA HIS A 205 6.03 17.37 6.91
C HIS A 205 5.98 18.30 5.68
N GLU A 206 5.09 18.02 4.72
CA GLU A 206 4.89 18.85 3.53
C GLU A 206 4.35 20.26 3.88
N GLN A 207 3.67 20.42 5.02
CA GLN A 207 3.31 21.73 5.60
C GLN A 207 4.50 22.49 6.21
N GLY A 208 5.69 21.89 6.25
CA GLY A 208 6.90 22.50 6.79
C GLY A 208 7.13 22.26 8.28
N LYS A 209 6.39 21.35 8.92
CA LYS A 209 6.63 20.99 10.32
C LYS A 209 7.93 20.16 10.44
N HIS A 210 8.76 20.54 11.40
CA HIS A 210 9.99 19.85 11.78
C HIS A 210 9.63 18.65 12.66
N ILE A 211 9.36 17.52 12.03
CA ILE A 211 9.04 16.28 12.73
C ILE A 211 10.19 15.28 12.64
N HIS A 212 10.28 14.39 13.62
CA HIS A 212 11.20 13.26 13.59
C HIS A 212 10.46 11.95 13.82
N LEU A 213 10.74 10.93 13.02
CA LEU A 213 10.03 9.65 13.09
C LEU A 213 10.90 8.54 13.68
N LEU A 214 10.43 7.89 14.73
CA LEU A 214 10.97 6.64 15.23
C LEU A 214 10.16 5.49 14.62
N VAL A 215 10.77 4.73 13.72
CA VAL A 215 10.11 3.68 12.94
C VAL A 215 10.44 2.31 13.55
N ASP A 216 9.43 1.64 14.11
CA ASP A 216 9.58 0.26 14.57
C ASP A 216 9.91 -0.66 13.39
N GLU A 217 10.92 -1.50 13.52
CA GLU A 217 11.34 -2.40 12.43
C GLU A 217 10.20 -3.31 11.94
N THR A 218 9.28 -3.68 12.85
CA THR A 218 8.08 -4.50 12.66
C THR A 218 8.40 -5.95 12.28
N ARG A 219 8.89 -6.75 13.23
CA ARG A 219 9.13 -8.18 13.03
C ARG A 219 7.81 -8.95 12.81
N PRO A 220 7.85 -10.11 12.11
CA PRO A 220 9.01 -10.72 11.46
C PRO A 220 9.22 -10.27 10.01
N ARG A 221 8.29 -9.50 9.43
CA ARG A 221 8.29 -9.15 7.99
C ARG A 221 9.02 -7.86 7.67
N LEU A 222 9.41 -7.12 8.71
CA LEU A 222 10.26 -5.94 8.67
C LEU A 222 9.65 -4.78 7.89
N GLN A 223 8.35 -4.54 8.05
CA GLN A 223 7.65 -3.59 7.18
C GLN A 223 7.97 -2.14 7.50
N GLY A 224 8.24 -1.80 8.77
CA GLY A 224 8.70 -0.46 9.10
C GLY A 224 10.09 -0.20 8.53
N SER A 225 11.04 -1.10 8.81
CA SER A 225 12.43 -0.94 8.34
C SER A 225 12.60 -1.06 6.81
N ARG A 226 11.71 -1.77 6.11
CA ARG A 226 11.81 -1.97 4.64
C ARG A 226 10.94 -1.04 3.82
N LEU A 227 9.72 -0.76 4.26
CA LEU A 227 8.71 -0.04 3.48
C LEU A 227 8.53 1.38 4.00
N THR A 228 8.25 1.55 5.30
CA THR A 228 8.08 2.88 5.89
C THR A 228 9.35 3.70 5.81
N ALA A 229 10.50 3.13 6.16
CA ALA A 229 11.79 3.79 6.02
C ALA A 229 12.10 4.18 4.57
N TRP A 230 11.76 3.31 3.61
CA TRP A 230 11.94 3.60 2.18
C TRP A 230 11.07 4.78 1.74
N GLU A 231 9.80 4.82 2.15
CA GLU A 231 8.89 5.94 1.88
C GLU A 231 9.36 7.24 2.55
N CYS A 232 9.81 7.18 3.82
CA CYS A 232 10.36 8.36 4.52
C CYS A 232 11.57 8.94 3.78
N GLU A 233 12.45 8.07 3.27
CA GLU A 233 13.58 8.50 2.43
C GLU A 233 13.11 9.19 1.14
N GLN A 234 12.08 8.66 0.47
CA GLN A 234 11.54 9.27 -0.75
C GLN A 234 10.89 10.64 -0.48
N TYR A 235 10.26 10.81 0.68
CA TYR A 235 9.58 12.04 1.07
C TYR A 235 10.50 13.05 1.78
N GLY A 236 11.72 12.67 2.13
CA GLY A 236 12.64 13.51 2.89
C GLY A 236 12.28 13.67 4.38
N ILE A 237 11.40 12.81 4.91
CA ILE A 237 10.99 12.83 6.32
C ILE A 237 12.14 12.31 7.18
N PRO A 238 12.66 13.05 8.18
CA PRO A 238 13.70 12.56 9.07
C PRO A 238 13.22 11.36 9.90
N TYR A 239 13.99 10.27 9.90
CA TYR A 239 13.64 9.07 10.66
C TYR A 239 14.84 8.32 11.23
N GLU A 240 14.58 7.51 12.25
CA GLU A 240 15.46 6.47 12.77
C GLU A 240 14.68 5.15 12.90
N ILE A 241 15.32 4.03 12.51
CA ILE A 241 14.73 2.70 12.70
C ILE A 241 15.09 2.21 14.10
N ILE A 242 14.09 1.75 14.85
CA ILE A 242 14.25 1.15 16.17
C ILE A 242 13.74 -0.29 16.16
N THR A 243 14.29 -1.15 17.03
CA THR A 243 13.71 -2.48 17.25
C THR A 243 12.37 -2.36 17.97
N ASP A 244 11.42 -3.26 17.69
CA ASP A 244 10.07 -3.22 18.28
C ASP A 244 10.07 -3.10 19.82
N ASN A 245 11.03 -3.73 20.50
CA ASN A 245 11.15 -3.69 21.96
C ASN A 245 11.67 -2.35 22.53
N ALA A 246 12.24 -1.47 21.69
CA ALA A 246 12.73 -0.17 22.11
C ALA A 246 11.60 0.87 22.27
N ALA A 247 10.43 0.65 21.66
CA ALA A 247 9.30 1.57 21.72
C ALA A 247 8.91 1.92 23.17
N GLY A 248 8.86 0.91 24.06
CA GLY A 248 8.54 1.11 25.47
C GLY A 248 9.55 1.99 26.22
N TYR A 249 10.83 1.95 25.84
CA TYR A 249 11.85 2.82 26.42
C TYR A 249 11.62 4.29 26.01
N PHE A 250 11.37 4.55 24.72
CA PHE A 250 11.16 5.91 24.24
C PHE A 250 9.91 6.55 24.83
N LEU A 251 8.79 5.80 24.90
CA LEU A 251 7.55 6.25 25.53
C LEU A 251 7.77 6.61 27.01
N ARG A 252 8.45 5.75 27.77
CA ARG A 252 8.75 6.02 29.19
C ARG A 252 9.67 7.24 29.37
N SER A 253 10.57 7.48 28.42
CA SER A 253 11.55 8.56 28.52
C SER A 253 11.00 9.95 28.18
N GLY A 254 9.76 10.06 27.71
CA GLY A 254 9.14 11.34 27.31
C GLY A 254 9.79 11.94 26.06
N LYS A 255 10.39 11.11 25.21
CA LYS A 255 11.01 11.50 23.93
C LYS A 255 10.04 11.39 22.74
N ILE A 256 8.77 11.15 23.03
CA ILE A 256 7.62 11.00 22.10
C ILE A 256 6.49 11.82 22.71
#